data_AF-A0A3D9L0G4-F1
#
_entry.id   AF-A0A3D9L0G4-F1
#
_cell.length_a   1.000
_cell.length_b   1.000
_cell.length_c   1.000
_cell.angle_alpha   90.00
_cell.angle_beta   90.00
_cell.angle_gamma   90.00
#
_symmetry.space_group_name_H-M   'P 1'
#
loop_
_entity.id
_entity.type
_entity.pdbx_description
1 polymer ?
#
loop_
_entity_poly.entity_id
_entity_poly.type
_entity_poly.pdbx_seq_one_letter_code
_entity_poly.pdbx_strand_id
1 'polypeptide(L)'
;MNMYYIVRSYVAAADKTDQFEAVYSPNGEWFHFFEKCEDFLGLELIKNAGDGSYLRIDKWISKASYNDFLQEQQSLYEQLNAQYSELYTEETLLGEYDTIS
;
A
#
# COMPACT_ATOMS: atom_id res chain seq x y z
N MET A 1 16.51 15.44 -4.46
CA MET A 1 15.68 14.54 -5.28
C MET A 1 14.46 14.26 -4.43
N ASN A 2 13.26 14.51 -4.93
CA ASN A 2 12.04 14.37 -4.15
C ASN A 2 11.59 12.91 -4.19
N MET A 3 11.27 12.34 -3.04
CA MET A 3 10.68 11.01 -2.94
C MET A 3 9.17 11.12 -3.14
N TYR A 4 8.59 10.06 -3.66
CA TYR A 4 7.17 9.97 -3.99
C TYR A 4 6.44 9.02 -3.03
N TYR A 5 5.25 9.42 -2.60
CA TYR A 5 4.44 8.72 -1.62
C TYR A 5 3.02 8.56 -2.13
N ILE A 6 2.44 7.40 -1.88
CA ILE A 6 1.03 7.16 -2.10
C ILE A 6 0.41 6.79 -0.76
N VAL A 7 -0.64 7.51 -0.39
CA VAL A 7 -1.31 7.31 0.89
C VAL A 7 -2.74 6.84 0.66
N ARG A 8 -3.07 5.69 1.25
CA ARG A 8 -4.42 5.11 1.21
C ARG A 8 -4.94 4.89 2.62
N SER A 9 -6.23 5.13 2.82
CA SER A 9 -6.96 4.81 4.04
C SER A 9 -7.76 3.53 3.83
N TYR A 10 -7.80 2.67 4.84
CA TYR A 10 -8.58 1.44 4.85
C TYR A 10 -9.42 1.32 6.13
N VAL A 11 -10.64 0.80 5.99
CA VAL A 11 -11.42 0.26 7.10
C VAL A 11 -11.42 -1.25 6.97
N ALA A 12 -10.66 -1.94 7.82
CA ALA A 12 -10.60 -3.40 7.80
C ALA A 12 -11.97 -4.01 8.15
N ALA A 13 -12.31 -5.14 7.53
CA ALA A 13 -13.48 -5.91 7.93
C ALA A 13 -13.27 -6.43 9.36
N ALA A 14 -14.27 -6.23 10.24
CA ALA A 14 -14.12 -6.45 11.67
C ALA A 14 -13.64 -7.87 12.02
N ASP A 15 -14.10 -8.88 11.28
CA ASP A 15 -13.77 -10.30 11.45
C ASP A 15 -12.46 -10.73 10.75
N LYS A 16 -11.82 -9.83 10.00
CA LYS A 16 -10.60 -10.11 9.22
C LYS A 16 -9.42 -9.20 9.57
N THR A 17 -9.52 -8.45 10.65
CA THR A 17 -8.50 -7.47 11.07
C THR A 17 -7.10 -8.08 11.14
N ASP A 18 -6.92 -9.24 11.77
CA ASP A 18 -5.61 -9.90 11.90
C ASP A 18 -5.03 -10.29 10.54
N GLN A 19 -5.88 -10.76 9.62
CA GLN A 19 -5.47 -11.12 8.26
C GLN A 19 -5.11 -9.87 7.44
N PHE A 20 -5.88 -8.79 7.60
CA PHE A 20 -5.57 -7.49 6.99
C PHE A 20 -4.19 -6.99 7.46
N GLU A 21 -3.95 -6.97 8.77
CA GLU A 21 -2.66 -6.54 9.34
C GLU A 21 -1.51 -7.43 8.83
N ALA A 22 -1.70 -8.76 8.73
CA ALA A 22 -0.69 -9.67 8.18
C ALA A 22 -0.35 -9.38 6.70
N VAL A 23 -1.36 -9.12 5.86
CA VAL A 23 -1.19 -8.92 4.41
C VAL A 23 -0.66 -7.53 4.07
N TYR A 24 -1.09 -6.51 4.80
CA TYR A 24 -0.81 -5.10 4.48
C TYR A 24 0.33 -4.50 5.31
N SER A 25 0.94 -5.23 6.25
CA SER A 25 2.06 -4.74 7.06
C SER A 25 3.40 -4.70 6.30
N PRO A 26 4.45 -4.06 6.87
CA PRO A 26 5.79 -3.98 6.27
C PRO A 26 6.58 -5.29 6.07
N ASN A 27 5.96 -6.47 6.17
CA ASN A 27 6.51 -7.76 5.73
C ASN A 27 5.37 -8.66 5.20
N GLY A 28 4.28 -8.03 4.77
CA GLY A 28 3.13 -8.73 4.21
C GLY A 28 3.30 -8.96 2.72
N GLU A 29 2.30 -9.61 2.13
CA GLU A 29 2.26 -9.97 0.71
C GLU A 29 2.40 -8.75 -0.21
N TRP A 30 1.80 -7.62 0.18
CA TRP A 30 1.94 -6.37 -0.57
C TRP A 30 3.35 -5.78 -0.50
N PHE A 31 4.05 -5.92 0.63
CA PHE A 31 5.44 -5.50 0.77
C PHE A 31 6.33 -6.39 -0.12
N HIS A 32 6.17 -7.71 -0.04
CA HIS A 32 6.93 -8.68 -0.84
C HIS A 32 6.67 -8.56 -2.35
N PHE A 33 5.50 -8.08 -2.73
CA PHE A 33 5.21 -7.74 -4.12
C PHE A 33 6.06 -6.53 -4.58
N PHE A 34 6.06 -5.43 -3.83
CA PHE A 34 6.75 -4.21 -4.20
C PHE A 34 8.27 -4.24 -4.00
N GLU A 35 8.79 -4.99 -3.02
CA GLU A 35 10.24 -5.06 -2.75
C GLU A 35 11.08 -5.64 -3.90
N LYS A 36 10.43 -6.24 -4.89
CA LYS A 36 11.08 -6.73 -6.11
C LYS A 36 11.60 -5.58 -6.99
N CYS A 37 11.12 -4.35 -6.76
CA CYS A 37 11.59 -3.16 -7.43
C CYS A 37 12.69 -2.47 -6.61
N GLU A 38 13.86 -2.23 -7.21
CA GLU A 38 14.95 -1.50 -6.54
C GLU A 38 14.57 -0.03 -6.22
N ASP A 39 13.58 0.50 -6.94
CA ASP A 39 13.06 1.86 -6.78
C ASP A 39 12.00 2.01 -5.68
N PHE A 40 11.55 0.90 -5.09
CA PHE A 40 10.64 0.88 -3.96
C PHE A 40 11.44 1.08 -2.66
N LEU A 41 11.01 2.08 -1.87
CA LEU A 41 11.70 2.50 -0.64
C LEU A 41 11.07 1.94 0.63
N GLY A 42 9.95 1.23 0.51
CA GLY A 42 9.26 0.60 1.63
C GLY A 42 7.80 0.98 1.74
N LEU A 43 7.14 0.32 2.68
CA LEU A 43 5.72 0.49 2.98
C LEU A 43 5.55 0.57 4.49
N GLU A 44 4.64 1.43 4.92
CA GLU A 44 4.18 1.51 6.31
C GLU A 44 2.68 1.24 6.41
N LEU A 45 2.28 0.56 7.48
CA LEU A 45 0.89 0.42 7.89
C LEU A 45 0.73 1.05 9.27
N ILE A 46 -0.11 2.07 9.37
CA ILE A 46 -0.30 2.87 10.58
C ILE A 46 -1.76 2.77 10.98
N LYS A 47 -2.04 2.35 12.21
CA LYS A 47 -3.40 2.29 12.74
C LYS A 47 -3.77 3.61 13.40
N ASN A 48 -4.91 4.18 13.04
CA ASN A 48 -5.49 5.35 13.68
C ASN A 48 -5.96 4.97 15.09
N ALA A 49 -5.41 5.64 16.10
CA ALA A 49 -5.71 5.35 17.51
C ALA A 49 -7.13 5.77 17.95
N GLY A 50 -7.82 6.58 17.15
CA GLY A 50 -9.18 7.06 17.44
C GLY A 50 -10.25 6.12 16.90
N ASP A 51 -10.33 5.99 15.58
CA ASP A 51 -11.39 5.24 14.89
C ASP A 51 -10.97 3.82 14.47
N GLY A 52 -9.70 3.45 14.62
CA GLY A 52 -9.18 2.12 14.28
C GLY A 52 -8.96 1.88 12.78
N SER A 53 -9.19 2.89 11.92
CA SER A 53 -8.85 2.83 10.50
C SER A 53 -7.34 2.71 10.29
N TYR A 54 -6.92 2.34 9.08
CA TYR A 54 -5.50 2.19 8.75
C TYR A 54 -5.10 3.16 7.66
N LEU A 55 -3.89 3.71 7.78
CA LEU A 55 -3.17 4.35 6.70
C LEU A 55 -2.09 3.42 6.19
N ARG A 56 -2.09 3.20 4.87
CA ARG A 56 -0.97 2.58 4.17
C ARG A 56 -0.22 3.64 3.40
N ILE A 57 1.09 3.66 3.54
CA ILE A 57 1.98 4.59 2.86
C ILE A 57 3.01 3.80 2.07
N ASP A 58 2.93 3.85 0.76
CA ASP A 58 3.93 3.26 -0.14
C ASP A 58 4.95 4.35 -0.53
N LYS A 59 6.24 4.03 -0.48
CA LYS A 59 7.34 4.99 -0.73
C LYS A 59 8.14 4.57 -1.95
N TRP A 60 8.45 5.53 -2.80
CA TRP A 60 9.14 5.31 -4.07
C TRP A 60 10.15 6.42 -4.33
N ILE A 61 11.19 6.14 -5.11
CA ILE A 61 12.13 7.18 -5.51
C ILE A 61 11.50 8.22 -6.44
N SER A 62 10.42 7.87 -7.16
CA SER A 62 9.70 8.75 -8.06
C SER A 62 8.31 8.20 -8.43
N LYS A 63 7.43 9.07 -8.94
CA LYS A 63 6.13 8.65 -9.51
C LYS A 63 6.29 7.76 -10.75
N ALA A 64 7.30 8.01 -11.57
CA ALA A 64 7.56 7.22 -12.77
C ALA A 64 7.86 5.76 -12.39
N SER A 65 8.76 5.55 -11.42
CA SER A 65 9.10 4.21 -10.92
C SER A 65 7.89 3.41 -10.44
N TYR A 66 6.97 4.05 -9.72
CA TYR A 66 5.71 3.40 -9.29
C TYR A 66 4.84 3.00 -10.50
N ASN A 67 4.65 3.91 -11.45
CA ASN A 67 3.80 3.66 -12.61
C ASN A 67 4.38 2.57 -13.52
N ASP A 68 5.69 2.63 -13.79
CA ASP A 68 6.39 1.65 -14.63
C ASP A 68 6.30 0.26 -13.98
N PHE A 69 6.54 0.16 -12.67
CA PHE A 69 6.40 -1.10 -11.94
C PHE A 69 4.98 -1.66 -12.01
N LEU A 70 3.95 -0.83 -11.81
CA LEU A 70 2.56 -1.28 -11.92
C LEU A 70 2.18 -1.72 -13.33
N GLN A 71 2.70 -1.04 -14.35
CA GLN A 71 2.46 -1.41 -15.73
C GLN A 71 3.10 -2.77 -16.06
N GLU A 72 4.33 -3.01 -15.60
CA GLU A 72 5.03 -4.26 -15.81
C GLU A 72 4.41 -5.44 -15.03
N GLN A 73 3.90 -5.17 -13.82
CA GLN A 73 3.36 -6.19 -12.91
C GLN A 73 1.82 -6.22 -12.87
N GLN A 74 1.15 -5.61 -13.86
CA GLN A 74 -0.30 -5.39 -13.86
C GLN A 74 -1.11 -6.65 -13.52
N SER A 75 -0.79 -7.78 -14.15
CA SER A 75 -1.54 -9.02 -13.93
C SER A 75 -1.43 -9.55 -12.49
N LEU A 76 -0.24 -9.46 -11.88
CA LEU A 76 -0.04 -9.87 -10.49
C LEU A 76 -0.68 -8.88 -9.52
N TYR A 77 -0.62 -7.58 -9.84
CA TYR A 77 -1.27 -6.54 -9.06
C TYR A 77 -2.79 -6.72 -9.00
N GLU A 78 -3.42 -7.01 -10.14
CA GLU A 78 -4.86 -7.30 -10.23
C GLU A 78 -5.21 -8.58 -9.47
N GLN A 79 -4.36 -9.62 -9.53
CA GLN A 79 -4.56 -10.86 -8.78
C GLN A 79 -4.52 -10.63 -7.26
N LEU A 80 -3.52 -9.90 -6.76
CA LEU A 80 -3.39 -9.60 -5.32
C LEU A 80 -4.57 -8.73 -4.84
N ASN A 81 -4.99 -7.75 -5.63
CA ASN A 81 -6.18 -6.96 -5.32
C ASN A 81 -7.43 -7.84 -5.22
N ALA A 82 -7.69 -8.69 -6.21
CA ALA A 82 -8.84 -9.59 -6.17
C ALA A 82 -8.79 -10.51 -4.93
N GLN A 83 -7.62 -11.07 -4.63
CA GLN A 83 -7.40 -11.96 -3.49
C GLN A 83 -7.67 -11.31 -2.13
N TYR A 84 -7.35 -10.02 -1.97
CA TYR A 84 -7.42 -9.34 -0.67
C TYR A 84 -8.50 -8.25 -0.55
N SER A 85 -9.27 -8.01 -1.62
CA SER A 85 -10.37 -7.03 -1.64
C SER A 85 -11.43 -7.26 -0.57
N GLU A 86 -11.59 -8.49 -0.08
CA GLU A 86 -12.54 -8.84 0.97
C GLU A 86 -12.02 -8.61 2.40
N LEU A 87 -10.78 -8.13 2.58
CA LEU A 87 -10.17 -7.87 3.90
C LEU A 87 -10.56 -6.51 4.48
N TYR A 88 -11.13 -5.62 3.65
CA TYR A 88 -11.56 -4.28 4.04
C TYR A 88 -12.95 -4.00 3.48
N THR A 89 -13.68 -3.10 4.14
CA THR A 89 -14.98 -2.63 3.68
C THR A 89 -14.89 -1.33 2.88
N GLU A 90 -13.84 -0.54 3.15
CA GLU A 90 -13.59 0.74 2.49
C GLU A 90 -12.11 0.91 2.23
N GLU A 91 -11.79 1.42 1.04
CA GLU A 91 -10.46 1.88 0.63
C GLU A 91 -10.62 3.27 0.02
N THR A 92 -9.79 4.22 0.44
CA THR A 92 -9.77 5.58 -0.11
C THR A 92 -8.35 6.00 -0.41
N LEU A 93 -8.08 6.40 -1.66
CA LEU A 93 -6.85 7.09 -2.01
C LEU A 93 -6.92 8.50 -1.42
N LEU A 94 -6.08 8.77 -0.42
CA LEU A 94 -6.00 10.09 0.21
C LEU A 94 -5.18 11.06 -0.65
N GLY A 95 -4.20 10.53 -1.37
CA GLY A 95 -3.46 11.29 -2.36
C GLY A 95 -2.10 10.70 -2.69
N GLU A 96 -1.44 11.43 -3.57
CA GLU A 96 -0.07 11.22 -4.01
C GLU A 96 0.74 12.46 -3.62
N TYR A 97 1.94 12.28 -3.09
CA TYR A 97 2.72 13.35 -2.49
C TYR A 97 4.19 13.26 -2.87
N ASP A 98 4.82 14.41 -3.02
CA ASP A 98 6.28 14.54 -3.16
C ASP A 98 6.86 15.19 -1.90
N THR A 99 8.01 14.72 -1.42
CA THR A 99 8.76 15.46 -0.40
C THR A 99 9.25 16.79 -0.94
N ILE A 100 9.22 17.83 -0.12
CA ILE A 100 9.95 19.08 -0.40
C ILE A 100 11.30 19.01 0.30
N SER A 101 12.37 19.32 -0.43
CA SER A 101 13.73 19.43 0.09
C SER A 101 14.32 20.81 -0.19
#